data_AF-A0A7V1SJV2-F1
#
_entry.id   AF-A0A7V1SJV2-F1
#
_cell.length_a   1.000
_cell.length_b   1.000
_cell.length_c   1.000
_cell.angle_alpha   90.00
_cell.angle_beta   90.00
_cell.angle_gamma   90.00
#
_symmetry.space_group_name_H-M   'P 1'
#
loop_
_entity.id
_entity.type
_entity.pdbx_description
1 polymer ?
#
loop_
_entity_poly.entity_id
_entity_poly.type
_entity_poly.pdbx_seq_one_letter_code
_entity_poly.pdbx_strand_id
1 'polypeptide(L)' 'YGISIRGSTLYCTNKPCIICSKMIINAGIRTVFYKEGYDDPLADKMLAEAGVQIVRFPP' A
#
# COMPACT_ATOMS: atom_id res chain seq x y z
N TYR A 1 -0.89 20.65 13.82
CA TYR A 1 -0.97 19.36 14.52
C TYR A 1 -0.91 18.24 13.49
N GLY A 2 -0.06 17.24 13.70
CA GLY A 2 0.08 16.09 12.80
C GLY A 2 0.27 14.83 13.62
N ILE A 3 -0.44 13.76 13.24
CA ILE A 3 -0.35 12.44 13.88
C ILE A 3 0.55 11.58 13.02
N SER A 4 1.55 10.95 13.63
CA SER A 4 2.42 10.01 12.92
C SER A 4 1.64 8.75 12.53
N ILE A 5 1.76 8.36 11.26
CA ILE A 5 1.22 7.10 10.71
C ILE A 5 2.33 6.11 10.34
N ARG A 6 3.57 6.37 10.76
CA ARG A 6 4.70 5.45 10.54
C ARG A 6 4.44 4.12 11.24
N GLY A 7 4.62 3.02 10.53
CA GLY A 7 4.36 1.66 11.03
C GLY A 7 2.89 1.23 10.95
N SER A 8 1.99 2.06 10.42
CA SER A 8 0.56 1.74 10.36
C SER A 8 0.21 0.74 9.26
N THR A 9 -1.05 0.30 9.30
CA THR A 9 -1.71 -0.55 8.29
C THR A 9 -2.79 0.27 7.59
N LEU A 10 -2.83 0.21 6.26
CA LEU A 10 -3.83 0.85 5.42
C LEU A 10 -4.85 -0.18 4.92
N TYR A 11 -6.13 0.17 4.98
CA TYR A 11 -7.21 -0.58 4.32
C TYR A 11 -7.80 0.30 3.23
N CYS A 12 -7.94 -0.23 2.02
CA CYS A 12 -8.55 0.48 0.91
C CYS A 12 -9.37 -0.46 0.03
N THR A 13 -10.30 0.07 -0.75
CA THR A 13 -11.08 -0.79 -1.67
C THR A 13 -10.22 -1.23 -2.84
N ASN A 14 -9.53 -0.31 -3.51
CA ASN A 14 -8.74 -0.61 -4.70
C ASN A 14 -7.25 -0.71 -4.36
N LYS A 15 -6.52 -1.59 -5.06
CA LYS A 15 -5.06 -1.72 -4.92
C LYS A 15 -4.38 -0.36 -5.16
N PRO A 16 -3.34 0.03 -4.41
CA PRO A 16 -2.65 1.31 -4.64
C PRO A 16 -2.00 1.41 -6.03
N CYS A 17 -2.10 2.57 -6.68
CA CYS A 17 -1.34 2.89 -7.88
C CYS A 17 0.11 3.19 -7.64
N ILE A 18 0.90 3.32 -8.72
CA ILE A 18 2.30 3.72 -8.61
C ILE A 18 2.50 5.02 -7.81
N ILE A 19 1.60 6.00 -7.93
CA ILE A 19 1.67 7.26 -7.18
C ILE A 19 1.31 7.02 -5.71
N CYS A 20 0.21 6.31 -5.43
CA CYS A 20 -0.19 5.94 -4.07
C CYS A 20 0.88 5.11 -3.38
N SER A 21 1.52 4.18 -4.09
CA SER A 21 2.58 3.33 -3.59
C SER A 21 3.76 4.15 -3.10
N LYS A 22 4.22 5.15 -3.88
CA LYS A 22 5.26 6.09 -3.45
C LYS A 22 4.86 6.82 -2.17
N MET A 23 3.61 7.29 -2.09
CA MET A 23 3.11 7.99 -0.90
C MET A 23 3.06 7.06 0.32
N ILE A 24 2.60 5.83 0.15
CA ILE A 24 2.52 4.79 1.20
C ILE A 24 3.90 4.46 1.75
N ILE A 25 4.88 4.26 0.86
CA ILE A 25 6.28 3.99 1.22
C ILE A 25 6.86 5.16 2.00
N ASN A 26 6.72 6.39 1.50
CA ASN A 26 7.24 7.59 2.16
C ASN A 26 6.56 7.87 3.51
N ALA A 27 5.27 7.54 3.64
CA ALA A 27 4.53 7.64 4.90
C ALA A 27 4.98 6.60 5.95
N GLY A 28 5.72 5.57 5.52
CA GLY A 28 6.19 4.50 6.39
C GLY A 28 5.11 3.49 6.77
N ILE A 29 4.06 3.34 5.95
CA ILE A 29 3.03 2.30 6.09
C ILE A 29 3.66 0.94 5.77
N ARG A 30 3.31 -0.09 6.56
CA ARG A 30 3.93 -1.43 6.44
C ARG A 30 3.06 -2.48 5.79
N THR A 31 1.74 -2.31 5.87
CA THR A 31 0.79 -3.28 5.33
C THR A 31 -0.36 -2.54 4.66
N VAL A 32 -0.79 -3.01 3.48
CA VAL A 32 -1.97 -2.53 2.78
C VAL A 32 -2.89 -3.70 2.49
N PHE A 33 -4.12 -3.62 3.00
CA PHE A 33 -5.21 -4.51 2.64
C PHE A 33 -6.06 -3.87 1.55
N TYR A 34 -6.36 -4.63 0.50
CA TYR A 34 -7.22 -4.17 -0.60
C TYR A 34 -8.27 -5.20 -0.99
N LYS A 35 -9.45 -4.76 -1.47
CA LYS A 35 -10.54 -5.65 -1.91
C LYS A 35 -10.44 -5.97 -3.40
N GLU A 36 -10.31 -4.94 -4.22
CA GLU A 36 -10.32 -4.97 -5.68
C GLU A 36 -8.92 -4.68 -6.21
N GLY A 37 -8.34 -5.65 -6.91
CA GLY A 37 -7.07 -5.48 -7.59
C GLY A 37 -7.26 -4.88 -8.98
N TYR A 38 -6.33 -4.04 -9.39
CA TYR A 38 -6.07 -3.82 -10.82
C TYR A 38 -4.60 -4.12 -11.10
N ASP A 39 -4.26 -4.32 -12.38
CA ASP A 39 -2.92 -4.71 -12.76
C ASP A 39 -2.00 -3.48 -12.88
N ASP A 40 -0.95 -3.45 -12.06
CA ASP A 40 0.09 -2.42 -12.09
C ASP A 40 1.41 -3.07 -11.62
N PRO A 41 2.11 -3.75 -12.54
CA PRO A 41 3.34 -4.49 -12.21
C PRO A 41 4.43 -3.59 -11.64
N LEU A 42 4.44 -2.30 -12.02
CA LEU A 42 5.42 -1.35 -11.52
C LEU A 42 5.14 -0.96 -10.07
N ALA A 43 3.86 -0.74 -9.71
CA ALA A 43 3.47 -0.50 -8.33
C ALA A 43 3.77 -1.72 -7.45
N ASP A 44 3.45 -2.92 -7.92
CA ASP A 44 3.70 -4.16 -7.17
C ASP A 44 5.19 -4.37 -6.91
N LYS A 45 6.03 -4.17 -7.94
CA LYS A 45 7.49 -4.24 -7.80
C LYS A 45 8.00 -3.21 -6.79
N MET A 46 7.52 -1.97 -6.87
CA MET A 46 7.96 -0.90 -5.97
C MET A 46 7.56 -1.15 -4.50
N LEU A 47 6.33 -1.64 -4.27
CA LEU A 47 5.85 -2.00 -2.94
C LEU A 47 6.64 -3.18 -2.37
N ALA A 48 6.96 -4.18 -3.21
CA ALA A 48 7.77 -5.32 -2.81
C ALA A 48 9.22 -4.93 -2.47
N GLU A 49 9.87 -4.11 -3.31
CA GLU A 49 11.22 -3.59 -3.06
C GLU A 49 11.30 -2.76 -1.77
N ALA A 50 10.24 -2.03 -1.44
CA ALA A 50 10.15 -1.25 -0.21
C ALA A 50 9.75 -2.07 1.03
N GLY A 51 9.45 -3.36 0.86
CA GLY A 51 9.02 -4.24 1.96
C GLY A 51 7.64 -3.91 2.53
N VAL A 52 6.74 -3.33 1.71
CA VAL A 52 5.34 -3.11 2.08
C VAL A 52 4.54 -4.38 1.78
N GLN A 53 3.86 -4.92 2.79
CA GLN A 53 3.02 -6.10 2.61
C GLN A 53 1.70 -5.74 1.94
N ILE A 54 1.39 -6.42 0.84
CA ILE A 54 0.15 -6.24 0.09
C ILE A 54 -0.72 -7.47 0.26
N VAL A 55 -1.90 -7.31 0.84
CA VAL A 55 -2.81 -8.41 1.17
C VAL A 55 -4.17 -8.16 0.51
N ARG A 56 -4.64 -9.12 -0.27
CA ARG A 56 -6.02 -9.06 -0.78
C ARG A 56 -6.96 -9.53 0.33
N PHE A 57 -7.88 -8.65 0.74
CA PHE A 57 -8.91 -9.00 1.71
C PHE A 57 -9.92 -9.95 1.04
N PRO A 58 -10.16 -11.16 1.60
CA PRO A 58 -11.17 -12.05 1.06
C PRO A 58 -12.57 -11.43 1.17
N PRO A 59 -13.51 -11.79 0.27
CA PRO A 59 -14.89 -11.32 0.34
C PRO A 59 -15.59 -11.72 1.63
#